data_AF-A0A939BQF0-F1
#
_entry.id   AF-A0A939BQF0-F1
#
_cell.length_a   1.000
_cell.length_b   1.000
_cell.length_c   1.000
_cell.angle_alpha   90.00
_cell.angle_beta   90.00
_cell.angle_gamma   90.00
#
_symmetry.space_group_name_H-M   'P 1'
#
loop_
_entity.id
_entity.type
_entity.pdbx_description
1 polymer ?
#
loop_
_entity_poly.entity_id
_entity_poly.type
_entity_poly.pdbx_seq_one_letter_code
_entity_poly.pdbx_strand_id
1 'polypeptide(L)'
;MNKIKIISLILGSSVLSSIITSFISKIINDKNNSLKYITEERRNWRKNIRKIISKLVIENNKNKAKKLVSHLELNLNPYDTKDECIIDLAKKLLKARFEGKEDKEEEKDIENKLIKTSSYLLKHDWERAKQEARFKFNPFYILNTLILIWVGQIIFGYYFNIISIPDRIKTIFLATLVFSIILFFLYYIFRFIKLKIKSKLSPINSEVSKILNLSYRKELEE
;
A
#
# COMPACT_ATOMS: atom_id res chain seq x y z
N MET A 1 -51.81 -3.52 10.06
CA MET A 1 -50.43 -4.08 10.01
C MET A 1 -49.68 -3.61 11.24
N ASN A 2 -49.17 -4.52 12.09
CA ASN A 2 -48.56 -4.14 13.38
C ASN A 2 -47.32 -3.26 13.15
N LYS A 3 -47.24 -2.11 13.84
CA LYS A 3 -46.14 -1.13 13.72
C LYS A 3 -44.77 -1.76 14.00
N ILE A 4 -44.72 -2.76 14.88
CA ILE A 4 -43.54 -3.59 15.18
C ILE A 4 -43.08 -4.38 13.94
N LYS A 5 -44.01 -4.86 13.11
CA LYS A 5 -43.75 -5.63 11.89
C LYS A 5 -43.13 -4.78 10.78
N ILE A 6 -43.49 -3.50 10.66
CA ILE A 6 -42.92 -2.55 9.69
C ILE A 6 -41.50 -2.16 10.09
N ILE A 7 -41.27 -1.89 11.38
CA ILE A 7 -39.96 -1.54 11.92
C ILE A 7 -38.99 -2.74 11.83
N SER A 8 -39.45 -3.96 12.11
CA SER A 8 -38.65 -5.17 11.87
C SER A 8 -38.41 -5.43 10.39
N LEU A 9 -39.34 -5.05 9.50
CA LEU A 9 -39.16 -5.16 8.05
C LEU A 9 -38.11 -4.17 7.53
N ILE A 10 -38.07 -2.94 8.07
CA ILE A 10 -37.12 -1.89 7.69
C ILE A 10 -35.72 -2.18 8.25
N LEU A 11 -35.61 -2.55 9.52
CA LEU A 11 -34.33 -2.90 10.17
C LEU A 11 -33.79 -4.26 9.72
N GLY A 12 -34.67 -5.19 9.35
CA GLY A 12 -34.33 -6.45 8.69
C GLY A 12 -34.31 -6.34 7.16
N SER A 13 -34.50 -5.14 6.58
CA SER A 13 -34.60 -5.02 5.13
C SER A 13 -33.25 -5.33 4.50
N SER A 14 -33.22 -6.41 3.73
CA SER A 14 -32.20 -6.67 2.71
C SER A 14 -31.89 -5.44 1.86
N VAL A 15 -32.86 -4.53 1.71
CA VAL A 15 -32.72 -3.26 1.01
C VAL A 15 -31.68 -2.35 1.66
N LEU A 16 -31.79 -2.04 2.97
CA LEU A 16 -30.84 -1.12 3.61
C LEU A 16 -29.42 -1.71 3.67
N SER A 17 -29.31 -3.01 3.95
CA SER A 17 -28.00 -3.70 3.92
C SER A 17 -27.43 -3.75 2.50
N SER A 18 -28.25 -4.00 1.47
CA SER A 18 -27.79 -4.00 0.07
C SER A 18 -27.32 -2.63 -0.40
N ILE A 19 -27.93 -1.53 0.05
CA ILE A 19 -27.49 -0.17 -0.29
C ILE A 19 -26.12 0.10 0.34
N ILE A 20 -25.97 -0.17 1.64
CA ILE A 20 -24.69 -0.01 2.35
C ILE A 20 -23.60 -0.90 1.72
N THR A 21 -23.91 -2.16 1.46
CA THR A 21 -22.99 -3.10 0.80
C THR A 21 -22.65 -2.65 -0.62
N SER A 22 -23.58 -2.05 -1.37
CA SER A 22 -23.31 -1.53 -2.71
C SER A 22 -22.38 -0.31 -2.68
N PHE A 23 -22.59 0.62 -1.73
CA PHE A 23 -21.70 1.77 -1.54
C PHE A 23 -20.29 1.34 -1.11
N ILE A 24 -20.18 0.42 -0.14
CA ILE A 24 -18.90 -0.12 0.31
C ILE A 24 -18.23 -0.89 -0.83
N SER A 25 -18.96 -1.75 -1.54
CA SER A 25 -18.45 -2.51 -2.69
C SER A 25 -17.96 -1.58 -3.79
N LYS A 26 -18.66 -0.48 -4.08
CA LYS A 26 -18.22 0.52 -5.06
C LYS A 26 -16.91 1.18 -4.64
N ILE A 27 -16.79 1.64 -3.39
CA ILE A 27 -15.55 2.26 -2.88
C ILE A 27 -14.37 1.27 -2.93
N ILE A 28 -14.61 0.02 -2.56
CA ILE A 28 -13.60 -1.05 -2.63
C ILE A 28 -13.23 -1.34 -4.08
N ASN A 29 -14.21 -1.45 -4.97
CA ASN A 29 -14.00 -1.75 -6.39
C ASN A 29 -13.25 -0.62 -7.11
N ASP A 30 -13.63 0.63 -6.89
CA ASP A 30 -12.99 1.80 -7.51
C ASP A 30 -11.52 1.90 -7.07
N LYS A 31 -11.24 1.73 -5.76
CA LYS A 31 -9.87 1.69 -5.24
C LYS A 31 -9.08 0.49 -5.74
N ASN A 32 -9.68 -0.69 -5.79
CA ASN A 32 -9.02 -1.89 -6.29
C ASN A 32 -8.71 -1.76 -7.78
N ASN A 33 -9.59 -1.15 -8.56
CA ASN A 33 -9.40 -0.92 -9.99
C ASN A 33 -8.29 0.11 -10.24
N SER A 34 -8.29 1.24 -9.53
CA SER A 34 -7.21 2.23 -9.66
C SER A 34 -5.86 1.65 -9.21
N LEU A 35 -5.85 0.91 -8.09
CA LEU A 35 -4.64 0.28 -7.57
C LEU A 35 -4.13 -0.81 -8.53
N LYS A 36 -5.02 -1.63 -9.10
CA LYS A 36 -4.70 -2.64 -10.09
C LYS A 36 -4.11 -2.01 -11.36
N TYR A 37 -4.71 -0.94 -11.87
CA TYR A 37 -4.19 -0.22 -13.03
C TYR A 37 -2.79 0.33 -12.78
N ILE A 38 -2.58 1.08 -11.68
CA ILE A 38 -1.27 1.62 -11.32
C ILE A 38 -0.24 0.50 -11.10
N THR A 39 -0.64 -0.61 -10.47
CA THR A 39 0.26 -1.74 -10.21
C THR A 39 0.70 -2.41 -11.51
N GLU A 40 -0.20 -2.53 -12.49
CA GLU A 40 0.12 -3.10 -13.80
C GLU A 40 0.99 -2.16 -14.63
N GLU A 41 0.68 -0.86 -14.68
CA GLU A 41 1.55 0.14 -15.34
C GLU A 41 2.96 0.14 -14.74
N ARG A 42 3.09 0.10 -13.41
CA ARG A 42 4.41 -0.01 -12.76
C ARG A 42 5.10 -1.33 -13.06
N ARG A 43 4.36 -2.44 -13.18
CA ARG A 43 4.93 -3.73 -13.58
C ARG A 43 5.48 -3.66 -15.01
N ASN A 44 4.75 -3.03 -15.92
CA ASN A 44 5.16 -2.82 -17.31
C ASN A 44 6.36 -1.90 -17.39
N TRP A 45 6.35 -0.78 -16.66
CA TRP A 45 7.49 0.11 -16.53
C TRP A 45 8.75 -0.62 -16.04
N ARG A 46 8.67 -1.40 -14.94
CA ARG A 46 9.80 -2.20 -14.44
C ARG A 46 10.31 -3.23 -15.46
N LYS A 47 9.42 -3.86 -16.23
CA LYS A 47 9.81 -4.79 -17.32
C LYS A 47 10.53 -4.03 -18.43
N ASN A 48 10.05 -2.83 -18.78
CA ASN A 48 10.64 -2.00 -19.82
C ASN A 48 12.05 -1.54 -19.44
N ILE A 49 12.24 -1.02 -18.23
CA ILE A 49 13.56 -0.63 -17.71
C ILE A 49 14.56 -1.80 -17.76
N ARG A 50 14.18 -2.99 -17.25
CA ARG A 50 15.04 -4.19 -17.33
C ARG A 50 15.44 -4.51 -18.77
N LYS A 51 14.48 -4.46 -19.69
CA LYS A 51 14.69 -4.79 -21.10
C LYS A 51 15.58 -3.77 -21.81
N ILE A 52 15.41 -2.47 -21.52
CA ILE A 52 16.24 -1.42 -22.11
C ILE A 52 17.68 -1.59 -21.65
N ILE A 53 17.91 -1.77 -20.35
CA ILE A 53 19.25 -1.92 -19.79
C ILE A 53 19.91 -3.21 -20.27
N SER A 54 19.22 -4.34 -20.22
CA SER A 54 19.78 -5.61 -20.68
C SER A 54 20.18 -5.55 -22.15
N LYS A 55 19.41 -4.85 -22.98
CA LYS A 55 19.75 -4.63 -24.39
C LYS A 55 20.91 -3.67 -24.55
N LEU A 56 20.95 -2.59 -23.79
CA LEU A 56 22.00 -1.58 -23.87
C LEU A 56 23.37 -2.19 -23.58
N VAL A 57 23.44 -3.04 -22.55
CA VAL A 57 24.66 -3.74 -22.12
C VAL A 57 25.27 -4.59 -23.24
N ILE A 58 24.46 -5.30 -24.02
CA ILE A 58 24.93 -6.22 -25.07
C ILE A 58 25.00 -5.58 -26.47
N GLU A 59 24.54 -4.34 -26.63
CA GLU A 59 24.40 -3.72 -27.94
C GLU A 59 25.75 -3.23 -28.48
N ASN A 60 26.10 -3.70 -29.68
CA ASN A 60 27.35 -3.37 -30.36
C ASN A 60 27.15 -2.35 -31.48
N ASN A 61 25.92 -1.92 -31.75
CA ASN A 61 25.65 -0.88 -32.74
C ASN A 61 25.42 0.49 -32.07
N LYS A 62 26.27 1.47 -32.39
CA LYS A 62 26.22 2.84 -31.85
C LYS A 62 24.84 3.50 -31.96
N ASN A 63 24.19 3.40 -33.12
CA ASN A 63 22.90 4.04 -33.36
C ASN A 63 21.78 3.39 -32.55
N LYS A 64 21.78 2.06 -32.45
CA LYS A 64 20.81 1.32 -31.62
C LYS A 64 21.04 1.61 -30.13
N ALA A 65 22.28 1.65 -29.69
CA ALA A 65 22.65 1.94 -28.31
C ALA A 65 22.23 3.37 -27.92
N LYS A 66 22.49 4.38 -28.77
CA LYS A 66 21.99 5.76 -28.58
C LYS A 66 20.46 5.80 -28.44
N LYS A 67 19.74 5.08 -29.30
CA LYS A 67 18.27 4.98 -29.22
C LYS A 67 17.79 4.36 -27.90
N LEU A 68 18.49 3.34 -27.40
CA LEU A 68 18.19 2.73 -26.11
C LEU A 68 18.40 3.69 -24.94
N VAL A 69 19.47 4.51 -24.97
CA VAL A 69 19.70 5.56 -23.96
C VAL A 69 18.59 6.61 -24.01
N SER A 70 18.18 7.08 -25.19
CA SER A 70 17.04 8.01 -25.29
C SER A 70 15.73 7.39 -24.78
N HIS A 71 15.49 6.10 -25.04
CA HIS A 71 14.34 5.42 -24.45
C HIS A 71 14.44 5.32 -22.92
N LEU A 72 15.65 5.12 -22.37
CA LEU A 72 15.87 5.11 -20.94
C LEU A 72 15.56 6.49 -20.33
N GLU A 73 16.02 7.57 -20.95
CA GLU A 73 15.73 8.96 -20.54
C GLU A 73 14.23 9.25 -20.52
N LEU A 74 13.47 8.76 -21.49
CA LEU A 74 12.01 8.94 -21.54
C LEU A 74 11.25 8.15 -20.47
N ASN A 75 11.87 7.11 -19.87
CA ASN A 75 11.24 6.29 -18.85
C ASN A 75 11.67 6.66 -17.42
N LEU A 76 12.73 7.45 -17.25
CA LEU A 76 13.26 7.86 -15.96
C LEU A 76 12.95 9.34 -15.68
N ASN A 77 12.96 9.73 -14.42
CA ASN A 77 12.68 11.11 -14.04
C ASN A 77 13.97 11.95 -14.10
N PRO A 78 14.08 12.94 -15.00
CA PRO A 78 15.29 13.78 -15.10
C PRO A 78 15.52 14.67 -13.87
N TYR A 79 14.52 14.85 -13.01
CA TYR A 79 14.64 15.65 -11.78
C TYR A 79 15.02 14.83 -10.54
N ASP A 80 15.12 13.49 -10.65
CA ASP A 80 15.61 12.64 -9.55
C ASP A 80 17.09 12.36 -9.77
N THR A 81 17.92 12.72 -8.79
CA THR A 81 19.39 12.62 -8.87
C THR A 81 19.86 11.18 -9.07
N LYS A 82 19.10 10.20 -8.58
CA LYS A 82 19.40 8.77 -8.76
C LYS A 82 19.13 8.30 -10.19
N ASP A 83 18.03 8.76 -10.76
CA ASP A 83 17.65 8.47 -12.14
C ASP A 83 18.60 9.18 -13.12
N GLU A 84 18.99 10.42 -12.82
CA GLU A 84 20.00 11.17 -13.57
C GLU A 84 21.35 10.43 -13.57
N CYS A 85 21.77 9.86 -12.44
CA CYS A 85 22.99 9.05 -12.36
C CYS A 85 22.93 7.81 -13.28
N ILE A 86 21.78 7.14 -13.39
CA ILE A 86 21.59 6.02 -14.31
C ILE A 86 21.73 6.48 -15.76
N ILE A 87 21.16 7.63 -16.12
CA ILE A 87 21.28 8.22 -17.45
C ILE A 87 22.74 8.59 -17.77
N ASP A 88 23.44 9.21 -16.82
CA ASP A 88 24.86 9.58 -16.97
C ASP A 88 25.74 8.33 -17.16
N LEU A 89 25.54 7.29 -16.36
CA LEU A 89 26.23 6.00 -16.53
C LEU A 89 25.96 5.38 -17.91
N ALA A 90 24.72 5.46 -18.40
CA ALA A 90 24.37 4.96 -19.73
C ALA A 90 25.06 5.77 -20.85
N LYS A 91 25.19 7.10 -20.69
CA LYS A 91 25.93 7.96 -21.62
C LYS A 91 27.44 7.71 -21.57
N LYS A 92 27.99 7.50 -20.37
CA LYS A 92 29.41 7.12 -20.17
C LYS A 92 29.71 5.79 -20.86
N LEU A 93 28.84 4.79 -20.71
CA LEU A 93 28.98 3.50 -21.40
C LEU A 93 29.00 3.66 -22.92
N LEU A 94 28.17 4.53 -23.49
CA LEU A 94 28.21 4.82 -24.93
C LEU A 94 29.52 5.45 -25.38
N LYS A 95 30.05 6.39 -24.59
CA LYS A 95 31.33 7.04 -24.89
C LYS A 95 32.47 6.02 -24.81
N ALA A 96 32.54 5.24 -23.72
CA ALA A 96 33.50 4.16 -23.51
C ALA A 96 33.56 3.22 -24.72
N ARG A 97 32.40 2.71 -25.14
CA ARG A 97 32.28 1.66 -26.15
C ARG A 97 32.52 2.14 -27.59
N PHE A 98 32.12 3.37 -27.92
CA PHE A 98 32.04 3.82 -29.32
C PHE A 98 32.86 5.07 -29.66
N GLU A 99 33.38 5.78 -28.67
CA GLU A 99 34.06 7.06 -28.84
C GLU A 99 35.42 7.12 -28.13
N GLY A 100 35.64 6.31 -27.09
CA GLY A 100 36.86 6.28 -26.27
C GLY A 100 37.87 5.20 -26.66
N LYS A 101 39.14 5.44 -26.28
CA LYS A 101 40.20 4.42 -26.13
C LYS A 101 40.22 3.87 -24.69
N GLU A 102 39.06 3.74 -24.06
CA GLU A 102 38.96 3.29 -22.67
C GLU A 102 39.32 1.81 -22.59
N ASP A 103 39.96 1.42 -21.48
CA ASP A 103 40.34 0.02 -21.27
C ASP A 103 39.07 -0.83 -21.11
N LYS A 104 39.11 -2.09 -21.56
CA LYS A 104 37.97 -3.01 -21.47
C LYS A 104 37.50 -3.20 -20.02
N GLU A 105 38.41 -3.01 -19.07
CA GLU A 105 38.13 -3.10 -17.64
C GLU A 105 37.28 -1.92 -17.13
N GLU A 106 37.54 -0.70 -17.63
CA GLU A 106 36.78 0.50 -17.29
C GLU A 106 35.35 0.45 -17.87
N GLU A 107 35.21 0.01 -19.13
CA GLU A 107 33.90 -0.22 -19.74
C GLU A 107 33.04 -1.18 -18.90
N LYS A 108 33.66 -2.28 -18.45
CA LYS A 108 32.99 -3.31 -17.65
C LYS A 108 32.62 -2.82 -16.25
N ASP A 109 33.43 -1.95 -15.63
CA ASP A 109 33.07 -1.32 -14.36
C ASP A 109 31.87 -0.37 -14.51
N ILE A 110 31.83 0.44 -15.57
CA ILE A 110 30.68 1.30 -15.88
C ILE A 110 29.42 0.47 -16.11
N GLU A 111 29.53 -0.63 -16.86
CA GLU A 111 28.44 -1.58 -17.09
C GLU A 111 27.90 -2.14 -15.77
N ASN A 112 28.78 -2.62 -14.90
CA ASN A 112 28.41 -3.16 -13.59
C ASN A 112 27.73 -2.11 -12.70
N LYS A 113 28.24 -0.87 -12.69
CA LYS A 113 27.64 0.26 -11.96
C LYS A 113 26.25 0.58 -12.49
N LEU A 114 26.04 0.58 -13.80
CA LEU A 114 24.74 0.81 -14.42
C LEU A 114 23.73 -0.26 -14.02
N ILE A 115 24.10 -1.54 -14.13
CA ILE A 115 23.25 -2.68 -13.74
C ILE A 115 22.90 -2.61 -12.26
N LYS A 116 23.89 -2.35 -11.39
CA LYS A 116 23.71 -2.27 -9.95
C LYS A 116 22.77 -1.13 -9.55
N THR A 117 23.01 0.08 -10.05
CA THR A 117 22.19 1.26 -9.74
C THR A 117 20.74 1.06 -10.18
N SER A 118 20.55 0.48 -11.36
CA SER A 118 19.22 0.20 -11.90
C SER A 118 18.51 -0.92 -11.14
N SER A 119 19.27 -1.91 -10.64
CA SER A 119 18.72 -2.95 -9.76
C SER A 119 18.21 -2.36 -8.44
N TYR A 120 18.92 -1.38 -7.87
CA TYR A 120 18.45 -0.65 -6.69
C TYR A 120 17.16 0.12 -6.96
N LEU A 121 17.06 0.83 -8.09
CA LEU A 121 15.83 1.52 -8.50
C LEU A 121 14.64 0.56 -8.55
N LEU A 122 14.80 -0.58 -9.22
CA LEU A 122 13.75 -1.59 -9.37
C LEU A 122 13.36 -2.24 -8.05
N LYS A 123 14.33 -2.48 -7.16
CA LYS A 123 14.08 -3.03 -5.82
C LYS A 123 13.33 -2.02 -4.93
N HIS A 124 13.73 -0.76 -4.98
CA HIS A 124 13.06 0.31 -4.24
C HIS A 124 11.60 0.48 -4.68
N ASP A 125 11.34 0.53 -5.99
CA ASP A 125 9.97 0.61 -6.52
C ASP A 125 9.11 -0.58 -6.09
N TRP A 126 9.68 -1.80 -6.06
CA TRP A 126 8.99 -2.98 -5.57
C TRP A 126 8.59 -2.89 -4.09
N GLU A 127 9.51 -2.46 -3.22
CA GLU A 127 9.20 -2.32 -1.80
C GLU A 127 8.14 -1.24 -1.56
N ARG A 128 8.18 -0.13 -2.32
CA ARG A 128 7.12 0.88 -2.31
C ARG A 128 5.77 0.30 -2.73
N ALA A 129 5.72 -0.41 -3.86
CA ALA A 129 4.47 -1.04 -4.32
C ALA A 129 3.90 -2.04 -3.30
N LYS A 130 4.77 -2.81 -2.63
CA LYS A 130 4.35 -3.70 -1.54
C LYS A 130 3.78 -2.93 -0.34
N GLN A 131 4.37 -1.78 0.00
CA GLN A 131 3.85 -0.92 1.06
C GLN A 131 2.51 -0.28 0.71
N GLU A 132 2.33 0.16 -0.54
CA GLU A 132 1.06 0.73 -1.02
C GLU A 132 -0.06 -0.32 -1.07
N ALA A 133 0.25 -1.55 -1.47
CA ALA A 133 -0.71 -2.66 -1.47
C ALA A 133 -1.11 -3.11 -0.07
N ARG A 134 -0.31 -2.81 0.96
CA ARG A 134 -0.66 -3.09 2.35
C ARG A 134 -1.70 -2.06 2.82
N PHE A 135 -2.96 -2.46 2.84
CA PHE A 135 -4.05 -1.66 3.40
C PHE A 135 -3.75 -1.28 4.85
N LYS A 136 -3.46 0.00 5.11
CA LYS A 136 -3.26 0.52 6.46
C LYS A 136 -4.62 0.97 7.02
N PHE A 137 -5.35 0.04 7.61
CA PHE A 137 -6.45 0.38 8.51
C PHE A 137 -5.87 1.19 9.67
N ASN A 138 -6.18 2.49 9.76
CA ASN A 138 -5.79 3.28 10.92
C ASN A 138 -6.87 3.13 12.01
N PRO A 139 -6.61 2.41 13.11
CA PRO A 139 -7.57 2.22 14.19
C PRO A 139 -7.99 3.54 14.85
N PHE A 140 -7.20 4.61 14.69
CA PHE A 140 -7.53 5.94 15.20
C PHE A 140 -8.82 6.51 14.59
N TYR A 141 -9.08 6.30 13.30
CA TYR A 141 -10.31 6.82 12.67
C TYR A 141 -11.55 6.12 13.21
N ILE A 142 -11.49 4.80 13.40
CA ILE A 142 -12.59 4.02 13.98
C ILE A 142 -12.87 4.49 15.41
N LEU A 143 -11.81 4.67 16.21
CA LEU A 143 -11.94 5.16 17.58
C LEU A 143 -12.56 6.56 17.63
N ASN A 144 -12.14 7.49 16.77
CA ASN A 144 -12.73 8.84 16.71
C ASN A 144 -14.20 8.80 16.27
N THR A 145 -14.56 7.95 15.30
CA THR A 145 -15.97 7.81 14.90
C THR A 145 -16.84 7.27 16.03
N LEU A 146 -16.33 6.32 16.81
CA LEU A 146 -17.05 5.81 17.97
C LEU A 146 -17.21 6.90 19.05
N ILE A 147 -16.16 7.66 19.34
CA ILE A 147 -16.21 8.76 20.31
C ILE A 147 -17.24 9.83 19.90
N LEU A 148 -17.29 10.20 18.62
CA LEU A 148 -18.26 11.19 18.13
C LEU A 148 -19.71 10.71 18.26
N ILE A 149 -19.97 9.43 17.99
CA ILE A 149 -21.29 8.82 18.19
C ILE A 149 -21.68 8.87 19.68
N TRP A 150 -20.73 8.59 20.56
CA TRP A 150 -20.91 8.62 22.01
C TRP A 150 -21.20 10.03 22.55
N VAL A 151 -20.44 11.03 22.11
CA VAL A 151 -20.67 12.44 22.48
C VAL A 151 -22.04 12.91 21.99
N GLY A 152 -22.41 12.55 20.76
CA GLY A 152 -23.74 12.85 20.21
C GLY A 152 -24.87 12.24 21.02
N GLN A 153 -24.73 10.98 21.47
CA GLN A 153 -25.72 10.33 22.33
C GLN A 153 -25.84 11.02 23.70
N ILE A 154 -24.72 11.43 24.33
CA ILE A 154 -24.74 12.11 25.63
C ILE A 154 -25.45 13.47 25.52
N ILE A 155 -25.12 14.27 24.50
CA ILE A 155 -25.76 15.55 24.24
C ILE A 155 -27.26 15.36 24.00
N PHE A 156 -27.64 14.38 23.18
CA PHE A 156 -29.04 14.07 22.88
C PHE A 156 -29.81 13.59 24.12
N GLY A 157 -29.19 12.80 24.99
CA GLY A 157 -29.75 12.36 26.28
C GLY A 157 -29.98 13.50 27.26
N TYR A 158 -29.10 14.51 27.28
CA TYR A 158 -29.29 15.72 28.08
C TYR A 158 -30.54 16.51 27.62
N TYR A 159 -30.72 16.68 26.31
CA TYR A 159 -31.93 17.32 25.76
C TYR A 159 -33.22 16.52 26.07
N PHE A 160 -33.16 15.18 26.10
CA PHE A 160 -34.31 14.34 26.48
C PHE A 160 -34.75 14.48 27.93
N ASN A 161 -33.84 14.77 28.87
CA ASN A 161 -34.21 14.94 30.28
C ASN A 161 -34.90 16.28 30.56
N ILE A 162 -34.71 17.27 29.69
CA ILE A 162 -35.33 18.60 29.79
C ILE A 162 -36.74 18.60 29.17
N ILE A 163 -36.98 17.81 28.13
CA ILE A 163 -38.26 17.75 27.41
C ILE A 163 -39.07 16.55 27.92
N SER A 164 -40.35 16.74 28.29
CA SER A 164 -41.24 15.68 28.81
C SER A 164 -41.65 14.66 27.74
N ILE A 165 -40.70 13.86 27.27
CA ILE A 165 -40.85 12.93 26.17
C ILE A 165 -41.42 11.59 26.68
N PRO A 166 -42.27 10.89 25.89
CA PRO A 166 -42.85 9.60 26.25
C PRO A 166 -41.81 8.54 26.65
N ASP A 167 -42.12 7.75 27.69
CA ASP A 167 -41.18 6.76 28.25
C ASP A 167 -40.71 5.71 27.23
N ARG A 168 -41.51 5.39 26.22
CA ARG A 168 -41.13 4.47 25.12
C ARG A 168 -39.89 4.96 24.36
N ILE A 169 -39.75 6.27 24.16
CA ILE A 169 -38.61 6.85 23.45
C ILE A 169 -37.36 6.80 24.33
N LYS A 170 -37.52 7.01 25.64
CA LYS A 170 -36.43 6.86 26.63
C LYS A 170 -35.90 5.43 26.66
N THR A 171 -36.77 4.42 26.61
CA THR A 171 -36.35 3.00 26.58
C THR A 171 -35.56 2.65 25.31
N ILE A 172 -35.98 3.15 24.14
CA ILE A 172 -35.26 2.95 22.87
C ILE A 172 -33.88 3.60 22.93
N PHE A 173 -33.80 4.84 23.45
CA PHE A 173 -32.54 5.53 23.63
C PHE A 173 -31.59 4.76 24.57
N LEU A 174 -32.09 4.29 25.71
CA LEU A 174 -31.31 3.48 26.66
C LEU A 174 -30.76 2.20 26.00
N ALA A 175 -31.59 1.51 25.20
CA ALA A 175 -31.16 0.32 24.46
C ALA A 175 -30.07 0.62 23.44
N THR A 176 -30.15 1.76 22.73
CA THR A 176 -29.08 2.17 21.78
C THR A 176 -27.77 2.55 22.46
N LEU A 177 -27.82 3.05 23.70
CA LEU A 177 -26.65 3.36 24.52
C LEU A 177 -25.98 2.06 25.02
N VAL A 178 -26.76 1.10 25.50
CA VAL A 178 -26.23 -0.22 25.88
C VAL A 178 -25.61 -0.93 24.67
N PHE A 179 -26.22 -0.83 23.50
CA PHE A 179 -25.66 -1.42 22.29
C PHE A 179 -24.33 -0.76 21.86
N SER A 180 -24.21 0.57 21.97
CA SER A 180 -22.96 1.27 21.65
C SER A 180 -21.82 0.95 22.63
N ILE A 181 -22.15 0.69 23.91
CA ILE A 181 -21.22 0.12 24.91
C ILE A 181 -20.67 -1.23 24.47
N ILE A 182 -21.55 -2.14 24.05
CA ILE A 182 -21.14 -3.48 23.62
C ILE A 182 -20.18 -3.40 22.43
N LEU A 183 -20.48 -2.57 21.43
CA LEU A 183 -19.60 -2.36 20.27
C LEU A 183 -18.25 -1.77 20.65
N PHE A 184 -18.21 -0.85 21.62
CA PHE A 184 -16.96 -0.29 22.14
C PHE A 184 -16.10 -1.37 22.79
N PHE A 185 -16.66 -2.20 23.67
CA PHE A 185 -15.93 -3.31 24.30
C PHE A 185 -15.43 -4.34 23.28
N LEU A 186 -16.27 -4.73 22.31
CA LEU A 186 -15.86 -5.63 21.24
C LEU A 186 -14.67 -5.09 20.44
N TYR A 187 -14.65 -3.79 20.15
CA TYR A 187 -13.53 -3.14 19.47
C TYR A 187 -12.23 -3.23 20.29
N TYR A 188 -12.29 -2.97 21.60
CA TYR A 188 -11.10 -3.05 22.47
C TYR A 188 -10.61 -4.49 22.66
N ILE A 189 -11.52 -5.46 22.77
CA ILE A 189 -11.18 -6.90 22.79
C ILE A 189 -10.45 -7.27 21.50
N PHE A 190 -10.99 -6.89 20.34
CA PHE A 190 -10.34 -7.17 19.05
C PHE A 190 -8.97 -6.50 18.93
N ARG A 191 -8.82 -5.25 19.40
CA ARG A 191 -7.54 -4.53 19.46
C ARG A 191 -6.53 -5.25 20.36
N PHE A 192 -6.96 -5.72 21.53
CA PHE A 192 -6.12 -6.45 22.47
C PHE A 192 -5.62 -7.78 21.89
N ILE A 193 -6.51 -8.55 21.26
CA ILE A 193 -6.16 -9.79 20.56
C ILE A 193 -5.11 -9.50 19.46
N LYS A 194 -5.34 -8.45 18.66
CA LYS A 194 -4.40 -8.06 17.58
C LYS A 194 -3.02 -7.67 18.11
N LEU A 195 -2.94 -6.95 19.24
CA LEU A 195 -1.67 -6.59 19.87
C LEU A 195 -0.94 -7.82 20.42
N LYS A 196 -1.67 -8.76 21.04
CA LYS A 196 -1.11 -10.00 21.59
C LYS A 196 -0.60 -10.96 20.50
N ILE A 197 -1.28 -11.00 19.35
CA ILE A 197 -0.79 -11.71 18.16
C ILE A 197 0.49 -11.03 17.64
N LYS A 198 0.49 -9.71 17.50
CA LYS A 198 1.67 -8.96 17.01
C LYS A 198 2.90 -9.15 17.90
N SER A 199 2.74 -9.15 19.22
CA SER A 199 3.85 -9.35 20.17
C SER A 199 4.40 -10.77 20.15
N LYS A 200 3.57 -11.79 19.83
CA LYS A 200 4.03 -13.17 19.63
C LYS A 200 4.74 -13.37 18.29
N LEU A 201 4.34 -12.66 17.23
CA LEU A 201 4.96 -12.76 15.90
C LEU A 201 6.27 -11.97 15.76
N SER A 202 6.52 -10.93 16.57
CA SER A 202 7.76 -10.15 16.51
C SER A 202 9.05 -10.95 16.78
N PRO A 203 9.14 -11.81 17.82
CA PRO A 203 10.34 -12.63 18.04
C PRO A 203 10.56 -13.66 16.91
N ILE A 204 9.49 -14.30 16.43
CA ILE A 204 9.55 -15.30 15.34
C ILE A 204 10.07 -14.68 14.05
N ASN A 205 9.57 -13.50 13.66
CA ASN A 205 10.06 -12.80 12.46
C ASN A 205 11.52 -12.36 12.60
N SER A 206 11.96 -12.02 13.81
CA SER A 206 13.36 -11.70 14.11
C SER A 206 14.26 -12.93 13.95
N GLU A 207 13.89 -14.08 14.51
CA GLU A 207 14.64 -15.33 14.35
C GLU A 207 14.72 -15.79 12.89
N VAL A 208 13.60 -15.80 12.17
CA VAL A 208 13.56 -16.18 10.75
C VAL A 208 14.45 -15.24 9.92
N SER A 209 14.49 -13.94 10.22
CA SER A 209 15.38 -13.00 9.53
C SER A 209 16.87 -13.25 9.82
N LYS A 210 17.21 -13.66 11.05
CA LYS A 210 18.59 -14.03 11.42
C LYS A 210 19.02 -15.30 10.69
N ILE A 211 18.15 -16.31 10.61
CA ILE A 211 18.42 -17.57 9.92
C ILE A 211 18.62 -17.35 8.42
N LEU A 212 17.75 -16.55 7.77
CA LEU A 212 17.89 -16.21 6.36
C LEU A 212 19.19 -15.45 6.06
N ASN A 213 19.58 -14.49 6.92
CA ASN A 213 20.83 -13.76 6.75
C ASN A 213 22.07 -14.64 6.96
N LEU A 214 22.00 -15.64 7.85
CA LEU A 214 23.07 -16.62 8.05
C LEU A 214 23.19 -17.58 6.86
N SER A 215 22.07 -18.05 6.30
CA SER A 215 22.06 -18.90 5.11
C SER A 215 22.63 -18.17 3.90
N TYR A 216 22.20 -16.93 3.67
CA TYR A 216 22.70 -16.10 2.57
C TYR A 216 24.19 -15.78 2.69
N ARG A 217 24.71 -15.63 3.92
CA ARG A 217 26.14 -15.40 4.14
C ARG A 217 26.98 -16.64 3.86
N LYS A 218 26.47 -17.84 4.17
CA LYS A 218 27.13 -19.11 3.84
C LYS A 218 27.24 -19.36 2.34
N GLU A 219 26.18 -19.05 1.58
CA GLU A 219 26.19 -19.16 0.10
C GLU A 219 27.15 -18.18 -0.61
N LEU A 220 27.64 -17.15 0.08
CA LEU A 220 28.61 -16.20 -0.46
C LEU A 220 30.07 -16.54 -0.08
N GLU A 221 30.25 -17.47 0.86
CA GLU A 221 31.56 -17.93 1.35
C GLU A 221 31.97 -19.27 0.70
N GLU A 222 31.08 -19.92 -0.06
CA GLU A 222 31.34 -21.06 -0.97
C GLU A 222 31.48 -20.59 -2.43
#